data_AF-L7W750-F1
#
_entry.id   AF-L7W750-F1
#
_cell.length_a   1.000
_cell.length_b   1.000
_cell.length_c   1.000
_cell.angle_alpha   90.00
_cell.angle_beta   90.00
_cell.angle_gamma   90.00
#
_symmetry.space_group_name_H-M   'P 1'
#
loop_
_entity.id
_entity.type
_entity.pdbx_description
1 polymer ?
#
loop_
_entity_poly.entity_id
_entity_poly.type
_entity_poly.pdbx_seq_one_letter_code
_entity_poly.pdbx_strand_id
1 'polypeptide(L)'
;MVSLISCKQNSGSILETFETLSAPEEAYEIDTTSKNQELLLLVQDSAMENPDKFAGAFNQSVDFHDKTTALTAQINEVKDVIYDFIGETENFSNKNKTADSLLFNGDQLSETGLILKTAMNNYKVSTGDQLYFYPEAEKAAKQIINTKINKEEPDDNLDSFVYRFKGLPSIEVLTELSLMQQQVLKVETLFLEALLKNPLE
;
A
#
# COMPACT_ATOMS: atom_id res chain seq x y z
N MET A 1 16.27 -46.14 -18.45
CA MET A 1 16.45 -45.57 -17.09
C MET A 1 15.97 -44.14 -17.18
N VAL A 2 14.81 -43.85 -16.59
CA VAL A 2 14.16 -42.53 -16.67
C VAL A 2 14.90 -41.59 -15.71
N SER A 3 15.50 -40.54 -16.27
CA SER A 3 16.13 -39.48 -15.48
C SER A 3 15.03 -38.62 -14.86
N LEU A 4 14.94 -38.64 -13.53
CA LEU A 4 14.11 -37.75 -12.75
C LEU A 4 14.69 -36.34 -12.84
N ILE A 5 14.05 -35.45 -13.61
CA ILE A 5 14.38 -34.02 -13.60
C ILE A 5 13.90 -33.46 -12.27
N SER A 6 14.89 -33.09 -11.45
CA SER A 6 14.77 -32.47 -10.15
C SER A 6 14.22 -31.05 -10.28
N CYS A 7 12.95 -30.82 -9.95
CA CYS A 7 12.35 -29.49 -9.76
C CYS A 7 12.80 -28.87 -8.42
N LYS A 8 14.08 -28.52 -8.28
CA LYS A 8 14.60 -27.90 -7.03
C LYS A 8 15.40 -26.60 -7.20
N GLN A 9 15.44 -25.99 -8.39
CA GLN A 9 16.32 -24.84 -8.66
C GLN A 9 15.65 -23.46 -8.84
N ASN A 10 14.31 -23.32 -8.78
CA ASN A 10 13.65 -22.03 -9.07
C ASN A 10 13.22 -21.18 -7.87
N SER A 11 13.19 -21.71 -6.64
CA SER A 11 12.71 -20.93 -5.49
C SER A 11 13.76 -19.96 -4.92
N GLY A 12 15.05 -20.25 -5.08
CA GLY A 12 16.14 -19.40 -4.56
C GLY A 12 16.31 -18.07 -5.29
N SER A 13 16.28 -18.06 -6.63
CA SER A 13 16.53 -16.84 -7.41
C SER A 13 15.39 -15.82 -7.34
N ILE A 14 14.16 -16.29 -7.20
CA ILE A 14 12.98 -15.44 -7.08
C ILE A 14 12.99 -14.70 -5.73
N LEU A 15 13.43 -15.37 -4.66
CA LEU A 15 13.51 -14.81 -3.31
C LEU A 15 14.68 -13.84 -3.10
N GLU A 16 15.85 -14.13 -3.67
CA GLU A 16 16.96 -13.15 -3.70
C GLU A 16 16.53 -11.87 -4.41
N THR A 17 15.72 -11.99 -5.47
CA THR A 17 15.13 -10.83 -6.15
C THR A 17 14.20 -10.05 -5.18
N PHE A 18 13.39 -10.73 -4.38
CA PHE A 18 12.51 -10.07 -3.40
C PHE A 18 13.25 -9.38 -2.24
N GLU A 19 14.32 -9.98 -1.72
CA GLU A 19 15.16 -9.34 -0.69
C GLU A 19 15.94 -8.14 -1.26
N THR A 20 16.33 -8.17 -2.53
CA THR A 20 16.89 -6.99 -3.20
C THR A 20 15.86 -5.90 -3.51
N LEU A 21 14.56 -6.21 -3.50
CA LEU A 21 13.49 -5.24 -3.68
C LEU A 21 13.13 -4.52 -2.38
N SER A 22 13.25 -5.17 -1.21
CA SER A 22 12.80 -4.58 0.06
C SER A 22 13.67 -3.41 0.57
N ALA A 23 14.98 -3.43 0.38
CA ALA A 23 15.85 -2.32 0.82
C ALA A 23 15.63 -1.00 0.04
N PRO A 24 15.46 -1.04 -1.30
CA PRO A 24 14.98 0.12 -2.06
C PRO A 24 13.58 0.61 -1.64
N GLU A 25 12.71 -0.28 -1.16
CA GLU A 25 11.35 0.07 -0.75
C GLU A 25 11.33 0.91 0.53
N GLU A 26 12.09 0.54 1.56
CA GLU A 26 12.19 1.31 2.82
C GLU A 26 12.79 2.70 2.58
N ALA A 27 13.82 2.80 1.73
CA ALA A 27 14.40 4.08 1.35
C ALA A 27 13.39 4.97 0.61
N TYR A 28 12.59 4.40 -0.29
CA TYR A 28 11.53 5.13 -0.99
C TYR A 28 10.46 5.65 -0.03
N GLU A 29 10.05 4.84 0.96
CA GLU A 29 9.06 5.26 1.96
C GLU A 29 9.58 6.42 2.81
N ILE A 30 10.83 6.38 3.25
CA ILE A 30 11.47 7.45 4.02
C ILE A 30 11.55 8.74 3.20
N ASP A 31 12.04 8.65 1.96
CA ASP A 31 12.21 9.81 1.08
C ASP A 31 10.86 10.44 0.73
N THR A 32 9.86 9.62 0.40
CA THR A 32 8.53 10.11 0.03
C THR A 32 7.78 10.69 1.23
N THR A 33 7.92 10.09 2.41
CA THR A 33 7.35 10.63 3.66
C THR A 33 7.96 12.00 3.98
N SER A 34 9.29 12.12 3.85
CA SER A 34 9.99 13.39 4.07
C SER A 34 9.52 14.46 3.08
N LYS A 35 9.38 14.10 1.79
CA LYS A 35 8.84 14.99 0.76
C LYS A 35 7.41 15.44 1.08
N ASN A 36 6.54 14.53 1.53
CA ASN A 36 5.15 14.87 1.88
C ASN A 36 5.10 15.84 3.07
N GLN A 37 5.98 15.65 4.07
CA GLN A 37 6.11 16.59 5.19
C GLN A 37 6.56 17.98 4.73
N GLU A 38 7.55 18.06 3.84
CA GLU A 38 7.98 19.34 3.25
C GLU A 38 6.85 20.03 2.49
N LEU A 39 6.09 19.28 1.69
CA LEU A 39 4.94 19.82 0.95
C LEU A 39 3.82 20.29 1.89
N LEU A 40 3.56 19.57 2.99
CA LEU A 40 2.56 19.95 3.99
C LEU A 40 2.94 21.28 4.67
N LEU A 41 4.22 21.46 5.00
CA LEU A 41 4.75 22.72 5.53
C LEU A 41 4.61 23.86 4.51
N LEU A 42 4.87 23.60 3.23
CA LEU A 42 4.68 24.61 2.18
C LEU A 42 3.21 25.03 2.02
N VAL A 43 2.26 24.10 2.14
CA VAL A 43 0.82 24.42 2.13
C VAL A 43 0.47 25.27 3.36
N GLN A 44 1.00 24.92 4.53
CA GLN A 44 0.82 25.68 5.77
C GLN A 44 1.34 27.12 5.64
N ASP A 45 2.58 27.29 5.17
CA ASP A 45 3.18 28.60 4.97
C ASP A 45 2.37 29.43 3.97
N SER A 46 1.91 28.81 2.87
CA SER A 46 1.05 29.47 1.89
C SER A 46 -0.29 29.93 2.48
N ALA A 47 -0.87 29.16 3.40
CA ALA A 47 -2.08 29.52 4.13
C ALA A 47 -1.85 30.64 5.17
N MET A 48 -0.66 30.70 5.78
CA MET A 48 -0.29 31.80 6.67
C MET A 48 -0.07 33.11 5.90
N GLU A 49 0.53 33.04 4.71
CA GLU A 49 0.77 34.21 3.86
C GLU A 49 -0.49 34.71 3.14
N ASN A 50 -1.34 33.78 2.66
CA ASN A 50 -2.52 34.09 1.84
C ASN A 50 -3.73 33.25 2.30
N PRO A 51 -4.31 33.53 3.48
CA PRO A 51 -5.34 32.68 4.09
C PRO A 51 -6.61 32.57 3.23
N ASP A 52 -7.03 33.64 2.57
CA ASP A 52 -8.22 33.65 1.71
C ASP A 52 -8.13 32.65 0.54
N LYS A 53 -6.91 32.28 0.13
CA LYS A 53 -6.66 31.36 -0.98
C LYS A 53 -6.30 29.95 -0.53
N PHE A 54 -5.59 29.80 0.58
CA PHE A 54 -4.97 28.52 0.96
C PHE A 54 -5.49 27.92 2.27
N ALA A 55 -6.34 28.61 3.06
CA ALA A 55 -6.87 28.03 4.30
C ALA A 55 -7.67 26.73 4.06
N GLY A 56 -8.48 26.70 2.99
CA GLY A 56 -9.18 25.48 2.57
C GLY A 56 -8.22 24.37 2.15
N ALA A 57 -7.16 24.72 1.41
CA ALA A 57 -6.13 23.78 0.98
C ALA A 57 -5.35 23.19 2.15
N PHE A 58 -5.03 24.00 3.18
CA PHE A 58 -4.35 23.52 4.39
C PHE A 58 -5.20 22.54 5.19
N ASN A 59 -6.49 22.84 5.38
CA ASN A 59 -7.41 21.92 6.07
C ASN A 59 -7.51 20.59 5.31
N GLN A 60 -7.60 20.65 3.98
CA GLN A 60 -7.63 19.45 3.14
C GLN A 60 -6.31 18.67 3.19
N SER A 61 -5.16 19.34 3.20
CA SER A 61 -3.86 18.66 3.27
C SER A 61 -3.66 17.93 4.59
N VAL A 62 -4.07 18.52 5.71
CA VAL A 62 -3.96 17.88 7.04
C VAL A 62 -4.89 16.67 7.12
N ASP A 63 -6.15 16.82 6.73
CA ASP A 63 -7.12 15.72 6.73
C ASP A 63 -6.70 14.57 5.78
N PHE A 64 -6.12 14.89 4.63
CA PHE A 64 -5.59 13.87 3.71
C PHE A 64 -4.35 13.16 4.24
N HIS A 65 -3.44 13.91 4.88
CA HIS A 65 -2.26 13.37 5.55
C HIS A 65 -2.67 12.38 6.63
N ASP A 66 -3.60 12.76 7.52
CA ASP A 66 -4.08 11.90 8.60
C ASP A 66 -4.67 10.57 8.09
N LYS A 67 -5.45 10.62 7.00
CA LYS A 67 -5.99 9.42 6.33
C LYS A 67 -4.90 8.54 5.74
N THR A 68 -3.89 9.16 5.13
CA THR A 68 -2.72 8.47 4.59
C THR A 68 -1.95 7.77 5.71
N THR A 69 -1.61 8.49 6.78
CA THR A 69 -0.93 7.93 7.96
C THR A 69 -1.72 6.80 8.61
N ALA A 70 -3.04 6.93 8.71
CA ALA A 70 -3.88 5.87 9.26
C ALA A 70 -3.81 4.58 8.43
N LEU A 71 -3.84 4.67 7.09
CA LEU A 71 -3.71 3.49 6.24
C LEU A 71 -2.30 2.88 6.31
N THR A 72 -1.24 3.70 6.26
CA THR A 72 0.14 3.19 6.31
C THR A 72 0.45 2.54 7.65
N ALA A 73 -0.07 3.06 8.76
CA ALA A 73 0.03 2.43 10.08
C ALA A 73 -0.62 1.04 10.10
N GLN A 74 -1.83 0.90 9.56
CA GLN A 74 -2.53 -0.40 9.49
C GLN A 74 -1.82 -1.40 8.55
N ILE A 75 -1.20 -0.92 7.46
CA ILE A 75 -0.34 -1.76 6.62
C ILE A 75 0.86 -2.28 7.41
N ASN A 76 1.53 -1.41 8.18
CA ASN A 76 2.68 -1.80 8.99
C ASN A 76 2.30 -2.81 10.08
N GLU A 77 1.18 -2.62 10.78
CA GLU A 77 0.68 -3.60 11.75
C GLU A 77 0.48 -4.98 11.12
N VAL A 78 -0.04 -5.05 9.89
CA VAL A 78 -0.23 -6.31 9.17
C VAL A 78 1.11 -6.90 8.71
N LYS A 79 2.05 -6.07 8.25
CA LYS A 79 3.42 -6.49 7.91
C LYS A 79 4.10 -7.11 9.13
N ASP A 80 3.98 -6.50 10.31
CA ASP A 80 4.53 -7.02 11.57
C ASP A 80 3.96 -8.39 11.92
N VAL A 81 2.64 -8.59 11.81
CA VAL A 81 2.00 -9.91 12.02
C VAL A 81 2.55 -10.97 11.05
N ILE A 82 2.82 -10.59 9.80
CA ILE A 82 3.40 -11.52 8.81
C ILE A 82 4.87 -11.80 9.13
N TYR A 83 5.66 -10.80 9.55
CA TYR A 83 7.04 -11.00 9.97
C TYR A 83 7.13 -11.93 11.18
N ASP A 84 6.26 -11.76 12.18
CA ASP A 84 6.16 -12.64 13.35
C ASP A 84 5.83 -14.08 12.95
N PHE A 85 4.92 -14.26 11.98
CA PHE A 85 4.59 -15.58 11.45
C PHE A 85 5.75 -16.23 10.69
N ILE A 86 6.53 -15.44 9.95
CA ILE A 86 7.71 -15.93 9.23
C ILE A 86 8.82 -16.32 10.21
N GLY A 87 9.02 -15.53 11.27
CA GLY A 87 10.11 -15.67 12.25
C GLY A 87 11.46 -15.14 11.75
N GLU A 88 12.52 -15.37 12.54
CA GLU A 88 13.88 -14.89 12.21
C GLU A 88 14.41 -15.43 10.87
N THR A 89 15.16 -14.56 10.20
CA THR A 89 15.31 -14.39 8.75
C THR A 89 16.09 -15.49 8.01
N GLU A 90 16.57 -16.53 8.68
CA GLU A 90 17.33 -17.62 8.06
C GLU A 90 16.47 -18.81 7.59
N ASN A 91 15.18 -18.85 7.98
CA ASN A 91 14.31 -19.99 7.67
C ASN A 91 13.45 -19.74 6.42
N PHE A 92 14.08 -19.87 5.25
CA PHE A 92 13.46 -19.68 3.91
C PHE A 92 12.16 -20.45 3.69
N SER A 93 11.92 -21.55 4.42
CA SER A 93 10.70 -22.33 4.29
C SER A 93 9.45 -21.56 4.74
N ASN A 94 9.58 -20.60 5.67
CA ASN A 94 8.43 -19.88 6.22
C ASN A 94 7.99 -18.72 5.32
N LYS A 95 8.91 -18.05 4.62
CA LYS A 95 8.59 -16.99 3.64
C LYS A 95 7.69 -17.48 2.51
N ASN A 96 7.85 -18.75 2.13
CA ASN A 96 7.05 -19.42 1.09
C ASN A 96 5.73 -20.02 1.61
N LYS A 97 5.49 -20.02 2.93
CA LYS A 97 4.18 -20.43 3.45
C LYS A 97 3.15 -19.39 3.03
N THR A 98 2.00 -19.89 2.62
CA THR A 98 0.84 -19.03 2.36
C THR A 98 0.49 -18.22 3.60
N ALA A 99 0.16 -16.94 3.39
CA ALA A 99 -0.35 -16.05 4.43
C ALA A 99 -1.84 -16.29 4.75
N ASP A 100 -2.45 -17.36 4.19
CA ASP A 100 -3.89 -17.58 4.31
C ASP A 100 -4.34 -17.70 5.75
N SER A 101 -3.57 -18.37 6.62
CA SER A 101 -3.92 -18.48 8.04
C SER A 101 -3.87 -17.15 8.79
N LEU A 102 -3.23 -16.13 8.22
CA LEU A 102 -3.15 -14.80 8.80
C LEU A 102 -4.27 -13.90 8.29
N LEU A 103 -4.61 -13.96 7.00
CA LEU A 103 -5.59 -13.06 6.36
C LEU A 103 -6.98 -13.66 6.19
N PHE A 104 -7.11 -14.98 6.30
CA PHE A 104 -8.34 -15.73 6.07
C PHE A 104 -8.59 -16.78 7.15
N ASN A 105 -9.85 -17.14 7.33
CA ASN A 105 -10.30 -18.29 8.11
C ASN A 105 -11.20 -19.15 7.21
N GLY A 106 -10.57 -20.03 6.42
CA GLY A 106 -11.23 -20.76 5.35
C GLY A 106 -11.70 -19.82 4.24
N ASP A 107 -13.03 -19.67 4.10
CA ASP A 107 -13.64 -18.80 3.10
C ASP A 107 -13.97 -17.39 3.62
N GLN A 108 -13.78 -17.16 4.92
CA GLN A 108 -13.98 -15.85 5.55
C GLN A 108 -12.66 -15.12 5.77
N LEU A 109 -12.73 -13.82 6.06
CA LEU A 109 -11.56 -13.06 6.51
C LEU A 109 -11.23 -13.42 7.96
N SER A 110 -9.94 -13.43 8.28
CA SER A 110 -9.48 -13.38 9.67
C SER A 110 -9.68 -11.97 10.25
N GLU A 111 -9.34 -11.77 11.52
CA GLU A 111 -9.28 -10.45 12.13
C GLU A 111 -8.29 -9.52 11.41
N THR A 112 -7.06 -9.99 11.18
CA THR A 112 -6.03 -9.23 10.43
C THR A 112 -6.48 -8.90 9.00
N GLY A 113 -7.12 -9.85 8.31
CA GLY A 113 -7.67 -9.62 6.97
C GLY A 113 -8.80 -8.60 6.96
N LEU A 114 -9.67 -8.63 7.98
CA LEU A 114 -10.75 -7.66 8.14
C LEU A 114 -10.22 -6.26 8.44
N ILE A 115 -9.20 -6.15 9.30
CA ILE A 115 -8.51 -4.90 9.62
C ILE A 115 -7.95 -4.27 8.34
N LEU A 116 -7.15 -5.01 7.58
CA LEU A 116 -6.54 -4.52 6.35
C LEU A 116 -7.61 -4.09 5.33
N LYS A 117 -8.61 -4.94 5.08
CA LYS A 117 -9.68 -4.65 4.12
C LYS A 117 -10.48 -3.41 4.52
N THR A 118 -10.75 -3.25 5.81
CA THR A 118 -11.48 -2.09 6.34
C THR A 118 -10.66 -0.83 6.19
N ALA A 119 -9.36 -0.86 6.53
CA ALA A 119 -8.46 0.28 6.33
C ALA A 119 -8.39 0.71 4.86
N MET A 120 -8.23 -0.24 3.93
CA MET A 120 -8.22 0.03 2.49
C MET A 120 -9.53 0.68 2.01
N ASN A 121 -10.67 0.14 2.44
CA ASN A 121 -11.99 0.67 2.06
C ASN A 121 -12.23 2.05 2.66
N ASN A 122 -11.87 2.25 3.93
CA ASN A 122 -12.01 3.53 4.61
C ASN A 122 -11.19 4.61 3.91
N TYR A 123 -9.92 4.33 3.59
CA TYR A 123 -9.07 5.26 2.84
C TYR A 123 -9.68 5.59 1.48
N LYS A 124 -10.11 4.59 0.71
CA LYS A 124 -10.76 4.79 -0.59
C LYS A 124 -11.98 5.69 -0.51
N VAL A 125 -12.87 5.45 0.46
CA VAL A 125 -14.11 6.22 0.61
C VAL A 125 -13.83 7.62 1.13
N SER A 126 -12.97 7.75 2.15
CA SER A 126 -12.74 9.03 2.83
C SER A 126 -11.89 10.03 2.03
N THR A 127 -11.07 9.54 1.10
CA THR A 127 -10.25 10.39 0.21
C THR A 127 -10.89 10.67 -1.15
N GLY A 128 -11.91 9.90 -1.54
CA GLY A 128 -12.51 9.98 -2.87
C GLY A 128 -12.99 11.38 -3.26
N ASP A 129 -13.71 12.05 -2.37
CA ASP A 129 -14.25 13.39 -2.61
C ASP A 129 -13.13 14.44 -2.70
N GLN A 130 -12.09 14.32 -1.89
CA GLN A 130 -10.93 15.22 -1.92
C GLN A 130 -10.19 15.10 -3.25
N LEU A 131 -10.06 13.88 -3.78
CA LEU A 131 -9.31 13.61 -5.00
C LEU A 131 -10.08 13.96 -6.28
N TYR A 132 -11.41 14.07 -6.23
CA TYR A 132 -12.26 14.25 -7.41
C TYR A 132 -11.84 15.40 -8.33
N PHE A 133 -11.36 16.50 -7.74
CA PHE A 133 -10.92 17.70 -8.46
C PHE A 133 -9.44 17.67 -8.88
N TYR A 134 -8.70 16.63 -8.50
CA TYR A 134 -7.26 16.48 -8.74
C TYR A 134 -6.99 15.21 -9.57
N PRO A 135 -7.15 15.27 -10.90
CA PRO A 135 -7.24 14.09 -11.76
C PRO A 135 -6.00 13.19 -11.76
N GLU A 136 -4.80 13.76 -11.57
CA GLU A 136 -3.58 12.96 -11.48
C GLU A 136 -3.52 12.13 -10.19
N ALA A 137 -3.86 12.75 -9.06
CA ALA A 137 -3.93 12.08 -7.76
C ALA A 137 -5.09 11.06 -7.72
N GLU A 138 -6.26 11.42 -8.27
CA GLU A 138 -7.40 10.51 -8.41
C GLU A 138 -7.07 9.27 -9.25
N LYS A 139 -6.39 9.47 -10.39
CA LYS A 139 -5.94 8.39 -11.27
C LYS A 139 -4.96 7.46 -10.54
N ALA A 140 -4.01 8.03 -9.80
CA ALA A 140 -3.05 7.24 -9.01
C ALA A 140 -3.76 6.47 -7.89
N ALA A 141 -4.74 7.07 -7.21
CA ALA A 141 -5.51 6.39 -6.16
C ALA A 141 -6.36 5.22 -6.69
N LYS A 142 -6.95 5.37 -7.88
CA LYS A 142 -7.66 4.28 -8.56
C LYS A 142 -6.73 3.10 -8.91
N GLN A 143 -5.44 3.35 -9.12
CA GLN A 143 -4.47 2.29 -9.39
C GLN A 143 -4.15 1.46 -8.14
N ILE A 144 -4.18 2.04 -6.93
CA ILE A 144 -3.94 1.31 -5.67
C ILE A 144 -4.86 0.09 -5.52
N ILE A 145 -6.11 0.25 -5.96
CA ILE A 145 -7.16 -0.77 -5.88
C ILE A 145 -7.01 -1.81 -7.02
N ASN A 146 -6.36 -1.44 -8.12
CA ASN A 146 -6.33 -2.20 -9.37
C ASN A 146 -4.96 -2.82 -9.72
N THR A 147 -3.87 -2.49 -9.00
CA THR A 147 -2.58 -3.13 -9.25
C THR A 147 -2.63 -4.60 -8.88
N LYS A 148 -2.50 -5.46 -9.89
CA LYS A 148 -2.42 -6.92 -9.78
C LYS A 148 -0.95 -7.34 -9.86
N ILE A 149 -0.47 -8.18 -8.96
CA ILE A 149 0.65 -9.08 -9.26
C ILE A 149 0.05 -10.37 -9.84
N ASN A 150 0.16 -10.54 -11.16
CA ASN A 150 0.15 -11.83 -11.86
C ASN A 150 -1.11 -12.74 -11.83
N LYS A 151 -2.33 -12.24 -11.57
CA LYS A 151 -3.56 -13.03 -11.80
C LYS A 151 -4.36 -12.50 -13.01
N GLU A 152 -4.87 -13.41 -13.84
CA GLU A 152 -5.85 -13.12 -14.92
C GLU A 152 -7.11 -12.48 -14.32
N GLU A 153 -7.81 -11.62 -15.08
CA GLU A 153 -8.90 -10.79 -14.56
C GLU A 153 -9.90 -11.53 -13.68
N PRO A 154 -10.32 -10.93 -12.54
CA PRO A 154 -11.31 -11.57 -11.70
C PRO A 154 -12.61 -11.73 -12.50
N ASP A 155 -13.25 -12.89 -12.33
CA ASP A 155 -14.68 -13.04 -12.55
C ASP A 155 -15.40 -11.90 -11.79
N ASP A 156 -16.38 -11.24 -12.41
CA ASP A 156 -17.08 -10.05 -11.89
C ASP A 156 -17.70 -10.26 -10.49
N ASN A 157 -17.75 -11.51 -10.02
CA ASN A 157 -18.29 -11.92 -8.72
C ASN A 157 -17.24 -12.15 -7.62
N LEU A 158 -15.94 -12.04 -7.89
CA LEU A 158 -14.91 -12.33 -6.90
C LEU A 158 -14.52 -11.09 -6.09
N ASP A 159 -14.57 -11.20 -4.76
CA ASP A 159 -14.15 -10.15 -3.84
C ASP A 159 -12.69 -9.73 -4.11
N SER A 160 -12.46 -8.44 -4.42
CA SER A 160 -11.15 -7.95 -4.84
C SER A 160 -10.05 -8.17 -3.81
N PHE A 161 -10.39 -8.24 -2.51
CA PHE A 161 -9.43 -8.53 -1.45
C PHE A 161 -9.03 -10.02 -1.48
N VAL A 162 -10.02 -10.91 -1.61
CA VAL A 162 -9.79 -12.35 -1.73
C VAL A 162 -8.92 -12.65 -2.96
N TYR A 163 -9.27 -12.04 -4.09
CA TYR A 163 -8.50 -12.19 -5.31
C TYR A 163 -7.03 -11.77 -5.15
N ARG A 164 -6.80 -10.62 -4.49
CA ARG A 164 -5.48 -10.04 -4.29
C ARG A 164 -4.60 -10.88 -3.36
N PHE A 165 -5.12 -11.36 -2.23
CA PHE A 165 -4.27 -11.95 -1.19
C PHE A 165 -4.40 -13.46 -1.00
N LYS A 166 -5.53 -14.07 -1.37
CA LYS A 166 -5.76 -15.50 -1.08
C LYS A 166 -4.82 -16.38 -1.90
N GLY A 167 -4.20 -17.34 -1.21
CA GLY A 167 -3.23 -18.29 -1.73
C GLY A 167 -1.84 -17.72 -1.93
N LEU A 168 -1.58 -16.44 -1.64
CA LEU A 168 -0.26 -15.85 -1.84
C LEU A 168 0.73 -16.30 -0.75
N PRO A 169 2.00 -16.56 -1.11
CA PRO A 169 3.10 -16.69 -0.16
C PRO A 169 3.25 -15.43 0.71
N SER A 170 3.71 -15.62 1.95
CA SER A 170 3.90 -14.52 2.91
C SER A 170 4.82 -13.42 2.37
N ILE A 171 5.88 -13.79 1.64
CA ILE A 171 6.77 -12.81 1.00
C ILE A 171 6.06 -11.97 -0.09
N GLU A 172 5.19 -12.58 -0.90
CA GLU A 172 4.45 -11.87 -1.95
C GLU A 172 3.41 -10.94 -1.33
N VAL A 173 2.76 -11.35 -0.24
CA VAL A 173 1.86 -10.47 0.52
C VAL A 173 2.61 -9.27 1.10
N LEU A 174 3.80 -9.47 1.68
CA LEU A 174 4.63 -8.36 2.16
C LEU A 174 4.97 -7.38 1.03
N THR A 175 5.37 -7.88 -0.14
CA THR A 175 5.65 -7.03 -1.31
C THR A 175 4.41 -6.26 -1.77
N GLU A 176 3.24 -6.90 -1.83
CA GLU A 176 1.97 -6.23 -2.17
C GLU A 176 1.65 -5.10 -1.18
N LEU A 177 1.88 -5.32 0.11
CA LEU A 177 1.66 -4.34 1.17
C LEU A 177 2.63 -3.16 1.05
N SER A 178 3.92 -3.41 0.84
CA SER A 178 4.91 -2.36 0.60
C SER A 178 4.56 -1.53 -0.65
N LEU A 179 4.25 -2.19 -1.77
CA LEU A 179 3.84 -1.48 -2.99
C LEU A 179 2.58 -0.63 -2.77
N MET A 180 1.61 -1.14 -2.03
CA MET A 180 0.42 -0.37 -1.66
C MET A 180 0.79 0.87 -0.85
N GLN A 181 1.64 0.72 0.16
CA GLN A 181 2.12 1.82 1.01
C GLN A 181 2.81 2.91 0.18
N GLN A 182 3.70 2.51 -0.74
CA GLN A 182 4.38 3.43 -1.67
C GLN A 182 3.40 4.20 -2.56
N GLN A 183 2.40 3.51 -3.10
CA GLN A 183 1.42 4.13 -3.97
C GLN A 183 0.53 5.12 -3.18
N VAL A 184 0.17 4.80 -1.94
CA VAL A 184 -0.58 5.70 -1.05
C VAL A 184 0.23 6.97 -0.79
N LEU A 185 1.50 6.85 -0.42
CA LEU A 185 2.39 7.99 -0.19
C LEU A 185 2.56 8.85 -1.45
N LYS A 186 2.65 8.21 -2.63
CA LYS A 186 2.72 8.91 -3.91
C LYS A 186 1.43 9.67 -4.24
N VAL A 187 0.26 9.11 -3.92
CA VAL A 187 -1.02 9.81 -4.10
C VAL A 187 -1.04 11.07 -3.24
N GLU A 188 -0.61 10.98 -1.99
CA GLU A 188 -0.47 12.14 -1.12
C GLU A 188 0.46 13.19 -1.72
N THR A 189 1.65 12.80 -2.22
CA THR A 189 2.56 13.73 -2.91
C THR A 189 1.85 14.48 -4.04
N LEU A 190 1.15 13.75 -4.91
CA LEU A 190 0.45 14.33 -6.06
C LEU A 190 -0.68 15.28 -5.62
N PHE A 191 -1.40 14.90 -4.57
CA PHE A 191 -2.47 15.71 -4.01
C PHE A 191 -1.94 17.02 -3.40
N LEU A 192 -0.89 16.96 -2.58
CA LEU A 192 -0.26 18.14 -1.98
C LEU A 192 0.34 19.08 -3.03
N GLU A 193 1.02 18.55 -4.04
CA GLU A 193 1.52 19.34 -5.17
C GLU A 193 0.37 20.02 -5.94
N ALA A 194 -0.77 19.35 -6.08
CA ALA A 194 -1.93 19.89 -6.77
C ALA A 194 -2.62 20.99 -5.94
N LEU A 195 -2.72 20.85 -4.62
CA LEU A 195 -3.21 21.88 -3.71
C LEU A 195 -2.39 23.17 -3.78
N LEU A 196 -1.06 23.06 -3.86
CA LEU A 196 -0.18 24.22 -4.00
C LEU A 196 -0.36 24.93 -5.35
N LYS A 197 -0.56 24.17 -6.44
CA LYS A 197 -0.75 24.71 -7.80
C LYS A 197 -2.13 25.33 -8.00
N ASN A 198 -3.16 24.66 -7.51
CA ASN A 198 -4.56 25.02 -7.72
C ASN A 198 -5.38 24.72 -6.46
N PRO A 199 -5.28 25.58 -5.42
CA PRO A 199 -6.12 25.43 -4.24
C PRO A 199 -7.58 25.66 -4.65
N LEU A 200 -8.47 24.74 -4.27
CA LEU A 200 -9.90 24.95 -4.45
C LEU A 200 -10.37 26.00 -3.43
N GLU A 201 -11.07 27.02 -3.92
CA GLU A 201 -11.75 28.03 -3.10
C GLU A 201 -12.94 27.44 -2.34
#